data_AF-A0A6B2S9E1-F1
#
_entry.id   AF-A0A6B2S9E1-F1
#
_cell.length_a   1.000
_cell.length_b   1.000
_cell.length_c   1.000
_cell.angle_alpha   90.00
_cell.angle_beta   90.00
_cell.angle_gamma   90.00
#
_symmetry.space_group_name_H-M   'P 1'
#
loop_
_entity.id
_entity.type
_entity.pdbx_description
1 polymer ?
#
loop_
_entity_poly.entity_id
_entity_poly.type
_entity_poly.pdbx_seq_one_letter_code
_entity_poly.pdbx_strand_id
1 'polypeptide(L)' 'DALTAEEAEQALRAGMAVADEEADSGTDLVVLGDVSVGGTTPAATLVAALCGTDASVVTGRGGEPIDDLAWMRKCAVVRD' A
#
# COMPACT_ATOMS: atom_id res chain seq x y z
N ASP A 1 10.40 -2.64 11.06
CA ASP A 1 8.98 -2.41 10.77
C ASP A 1 8.74 -0.96 10.40
N ALA A 2 7.76 -0.71 9.52
CA ALA A 2 7.44 0.62 9.02
C ALA A 2 6.74 1.51 10.05
N LEU A 3 5.97 0.89 10.96
CA LEU A 3 5.22 1.49 12.05
C LEU A 3 5.29 0.57 13.26
N THR A 4 5.05 1.09 14.46
CA THR A 4 4.68 0.25 15.60
C THR A 4 3.27 -0.34 15.40
N ALA A 5 2.93 -1.36 16.19
CA ALA A 5 1.58 -1.94 16.16
C ALA A 5 0.53 -0.90 16.59
N GLU A 6 0.87 -0.06 17.56
CA GLU A 6 0.00 1.01 18.05
C GLU A 6 -0.22 2.09 16.99
N GLU A 7 0.82 2.49 16.25
CA GLU A 7 0.72 3.46 15.15
C GLU A 7 -0.13 2.90 14.00
N ALA A 8 0.03 1.61 13.66
CA ALA A 8 -0.77 0.96 12.63
C ALA A 8 -2.26 0.91 13.00
N GLU A 9 -2.58 0.54 14.25
CA GLU A 9 -3.95 0.54 14.76
C GLU A 9 -4.56 1.96 14.78
N GLN A 10 -3.77 2.97 15.17
CA GLN A 10 -4.22 4.36 15.14
C GLN A 10 -4.51 4.84 13.72
N ALA A 11 -3.65 4.52 12.75
CA ALA A 11 -3.84 4.89 11.35
C ALA A 11 -5.10 4.21 10.75
N LEU A 12 -5.32 2.93 11.06
CA LEU A 12 -6.52 2.20 10.64
C LEU A 12 -7.79 2.84 11.20
N ARG A 13 -7.80 3.15 12.51
CA ARG A 13 -8.96 3.80 13.17
C ARG A 13 -9.24 5.20 12.61
N ALA A 14 -8.20 5.95 12.27
CA ALA A 14 -8.37 7.27 11.65
C ALA A 14 -9.08 7.14 10.28
N GLY A 15 -8.68 6.18 9.45
CA GLY A 15 -9.34 5.91 8.18
C GLY A 15 -10.78 5.43 8.35
N MET A 16 -11.04 4.57 9.34
CA MET A 16 -12.40 4.12 9.67
C MET A 16 -13.31 5.28 10.08
N ALA A 17 -12.83 6.18 10.95
CA ALA A 17 -13.61 7.34 11.39
C ALA A 17 -14.02 8.23 10.21
N VAL A 18 -13.11 8.47 9.25
CA VAL A 18 -13.43 9.23 8.03
C VAL A 18 -14.48 8.51 7.18
N ALA A 19 -14.35 7.18 7.02
CA ALA A 19 -15.32 6.40 6.25
C ALA A 19 -16.72 6.39 6.91
N ASP A 20 -16.77 6.33 8.24
CA ASP A 20 -18.02 6.39 9.01
C ASP A 20 -18.70 7.77 8.87
N GLU A 21 -17.93 8.86 8.96
CA GLU A 21 -18.43 10.22 8.74
C GLU A 21 -19.02 10.40 7.33
N GLU A 22 -18.35 9.87 6.30
CA GLU A 22 -18.86 9.89 4.92
C GLU A 22 -20.15 9.08 4.77
N ALA A 23 -20.22 7.90 5.38
CA ALA A 23 -21.42 7.08 5.38
C ALA A 23 -22.61 7.79 6.05
N ASP A 24 -22.40 8.41 7.21
CA ASP A 24 -23.43 9.16 7.95
C ASP A 24 -23.91 10.40 7.18
N SER A 25 -23.05 11.00 6.36
CA SER A 25 -23.39 12.13 5.49
C SER A 25 -24.25 11.75 4.28
N GLY A 26 -24.38 10.44 4.01
CA GLY A 26 -25.14 9.91 2.88
C GLY A 26 -24.33 9.77 1.58
N THR A 27 -23.01 9.65 1.66
CA THR A 27 -22.14 9.44 0.50
C THR A 27 -22.45 8.09 -0.18
N ASP A 28 -22.83 8.12 -1.46
CA ASP A 28 -23.15 6.91 -2.24
C ASP A 28 -21.92 6.08 -2.62
N LEU A 29 -20.74 6.71 -2.73
CA LEU A 29 -19.49 6.07 -3.16
C LEU A 29 -18.27 6.77 -2.57
N VAL A 30 -17.37 5.98 -1.97
CA VAL A 30 -16.03 6.42 -1.56
C VAL A 30 -14.99 5.80 -2.49
N VAL A 31 -14.09 6.65 -3.03
CA VAL A 31 -12.94 6.21 -3.83
C VAL A 31 -11.67 6.48 -3.04
N LEU A 32 -10.91 5.42 -2.76
CA LEU A 32 -9.64 5.53 -2.06
C LEU A 32 -8.52 5.85 -3.04
N GLY A 33 -7.58 6.68 -2.61
CA GLY A 33 -6.40 7.04 -3.36
C GLY A 33 -5.20 7.29 -2.45
N ASP A 34 -4.01 7.06 -2.98
CA ASP A 34 -2.73 7.36 -2.32
C ASP A 34 -1.87 8.22 -3.25
N VAL A 35 -1.18 9.20 -2.67
CA VAL A 35 -0.17 10.01 -3.36
C VAL A 35 1.09 9.98 -2.52
N SER A 36 2.04 9.13 -2.93
CA SER A 36 3.25 8.89 -2.17
C SER A 36 4.47 8.69 -3.06
N VAL A 37 5.65 9.03 -2.54
CA VAL A 37 6.93 8.66 -3.16
C VAL A 37 7.30 7.27 -2.65
N GLY A 38 7.39 6.30 -3.56
CA GLY A 38 7.80 4.94 -3.23
C GLY A 38 6.73 4.04 -2.62
N GLY A 39 5.49 4.50 -2.40
CA GLY A 39 4.42 3.70 -1.74
C GLY A 39 4.02 2.43 -2.49
N THR A 40 4.36 2.31 -3.78
CA THR A 40 4.17 1.05 -4.52
C THR A 40 5.04 -0.10 -4.01
N THR A 41 6.12 0.16 -3.26
CA THR A 41 6.92 -0.89 -2.61
C THR A 41 6.18 -1.52 -1.42
N PRO A 42 5.77 -0.78 -0.37
CA PRO A 42 4.99 -1.36 0.72
C PRO A 42 3.64 -1.91 0.25
N ALA A 43 3.01 -1.32 -0.76
CA ALA A 43 1.81 -1.90 -1.37
C ALA A 43 2.07 -3.31 -1.94
N ALA A 44 3.17 -3.51 -2.69
CA ALA A 44 3.55 -4.82 -3.21
C ALA A 44 3.89 -5.80 -2.09
N THR A 45 4.57 -5.36 -1.02
CA THR A 45 4.86 -6.19 0.15
C THR A 45 3.58 -6.69 0.83
N LEU A 46 2.60 -5.82 1.03
CA LEU A 46 1.31 -6.21 1.61
C LEU A 46 0.58 -7.22 0.74
N VAL A 47 0.53 -7.01 -0.58
CA VAL A 47 -0.12 -7.96 -1.51
C VAL A 47 0.62 -9.31 -1.52
N ALA A 48 1.95 -9.32 -1.56
CA ALA A 48 2.73 -10.56 -1.50
C ALA A 48 2.42 -11.36 -0.22
N ALA A 49 2.44 -10.69 0.94
CA ALA A 49 2.20 -11.31 2.23
C ALA A 49 0.76 -11.83 2.39
N LEU A 50 -0.23 -11.04 1.98
CA LEU A 50 -1.65 -11.38 2.13
C LEU A 50 -2.12 -12.43 1.12
N CYS A 51 -1.56 -12.43 -0.09
CA CYS A 51 -1.99 -13.31 -1.18
C CYS A 51 -1.03 -14.48 -1.45
N GLY A 52 0.10 -14.58 -0.73
CA GLY A 52 1.11 -15.63 -0.96
C GLY A 52 1.70 -15.59 -2.36
N THR A 53 1.84 -14.39 -2.94
CA THR A 53 2.26 -14.18 -4.33
C THR A 53 3.72 -13.74 -4.39
N ASP A 54 4.48 -14.25 -5.35
CA ASP A 54 5.90 -13.92 -5.52
C ASP A 54 6.14 -12.42 -5.76
N ALA A 55 7.21 -11.89 -5.19
CA ALA A 55 7.58 -10.48 -5.26
C ALA A 55 7.72 -9.97 -6.71
N SER A 56 8.22 -10.79 -7.63
CA SER A 56 8.36 -10.43 -9.05
C SER A 56 7.02 -10.27 -9.77
N VAL A 57 5.95 -10.90 -9.26
CA VAL A 57 4.61 -10.82 -9.85
C VAL A 57 3.87 -9.57 -9.39
N VAL A 58 4.00 -9.21 -8.11
CA VAL A 58 3.28 -8.07 -7.51
C VAL A 58 4.01 -6.73 -7.70
N THR A 59 5.30 -6.74 -7.98
CA THR A 59 6.10 -5.52 -8.07
C THR A 59 5.93 -4.85 -9.43
N GLY A 60 5.25 -3.71 -9.45
CA GLY A 60 5.16 -2.83 -10.63
C GLY A 60 6.33 -1.85 -10.78
N ARG A 61 6.36 -1.15 -11.91
CA ARG A 61 7.36 -0.12 -12.26
C ARG A 61 7.17 1.23 -11.56
N GLY A 62 6.08 1.41 -10.82
CA GLY A 62 5.74 2.67 -10.16
C GLY A 62 4.98 3.64 -11.08
N GLY A 63 4.63 4.81 -10.55
CA GLY A 63 3.99 5.88 -11.33
C GLY A 63 4.96 6.61 -12.27
N GLU A 64 6.22 6.75 -11.86
CA GLU A 64 7.33 7.13 -12.73
C GLU A 64 8.10 5.86 -13.13
N PRO A 65 8.32 5.58 -14.43
CA PRO A 65 8.95 4.35 -14.87
C PRO A 65 10.39 4.18 -14.36
N ILE A 66 10.67 3.03 -13.76
CA ILE A 66 12.02 2.59 -13.38
C ILE A 66 12.58 1.57 -14.37
N ASP A 67 13.90 1.51 -14.52
CA ASP A 67 14.57 0.51 -15.36
C ASP A 67 14.54 -0.90 -14.73
N ASP A 68 15.01 -1.90 -15.49
CA ASP A 68 14.98 -3.30 -15.08
C ASP A 68 15.83 -3.57 -13.84
N LEU A 69 16.97 -2.89 -13.72
CA LEU A 69 17.86 -3.05 -12.58
C LEU A 69 17.23 -2.51 -11.30
N ALA A 70 16.58 -1.36 -11.37
CA ALA A 70 15.83 -0.77 -10.27
C ALA A 70 14.60 -1.63 -9.91
N TRP A 71 13.89 -2.15 -10.90
CA TRP A 71 12.78 -3.07 -10.67
C TRP A 71 13.23 -4.37 -9.99
N MET A 72 14.35 -4.97 -10.41
CA MET A 72 14.92 -6.15 -9.77
C MET A 72 15.29 -5.90 -8.30
N ARG A 73 15.89 -4.74 -8.00
CA ARG A 73 16.19 -4.33 -6.62
C ARG A 73 14.92 -4.16 -5.81
N LYS A 74 13.88 -3.58 -6.39
CA LYS A 74 12.57 -3.44 -5.73
C LYS A 74 11.94 -4.81 -5.44
N CYS A 75 12.02 -5.76 -6.36
CA CYS A 75 11.56 -7.13 -6.11
C CYS A 75 12.32 -7.80 -4.97
N ALA A 76 13.64 -7.60 -4.89
CA ALA A 76 14.44 -8.12 -3.78
C ALA A 76 14.00 -7.53 -2.43
N VAL A 77 13.78 -6.21 -2.36
CA VAL A 77 13.28 -5.53 -1.15
C VAL A 77 11.87 -5.98 -0.76
N VAL A 78 11.00 -6.30 -1.72
CA VAL A 78 9.64 -6.80 -1.42
C VAL A 78 9.67 -8.23 -0.89
N ARG A 79 10.65 -9.04 -1.31
CA ARG A 79 10.79 -10.43 -0.89
C ARG A 79 11.44 -10.55 0.50
N ASP A 80 12.38 -9.67 0.81
CA ASP A 80 13.13 -9.65 2.06
C ASP A 80 12.25 -9.18 3.23
#